data_AF-A0A9D5J174-F1
#
_entry.id   AF-A0A9D5J174-F1
#
_cell.length_a   1.000
_cell.length_b   1.000
_cell.length_c   1.000
_cell.angle_alpha   90.00
_cell.angle_beta   90.00
_cell.angle_gamma   90.00
#
_symmetry.space_group_name_H-M   'P 1'
#
loop_
_entity.id
_entity.type
_entity.pdbx_description
1 polymer ?
#
loop_
_entity_poly.entity_id
_entity_poly.type
_entity_poly.pdbx_seq_one_letter_code
_entity_poly.pdbx_strand_id
1 'polypeptide(L)'
;MRHSPFTAVYDACVLYPAPLRDFLMWLGLSGRFRARWSAQIHDEWKRNLLLNRADLTREQLDRTSALMDKAIPDGLVTDHEVLIAGLALPDPDDRHVLAAAIRCNASVIVTFNERDFPQSALSPFGIEAQHPDLFIENLFDLDPAAVVAAAQRQRAQLKNPPMDADHYIDVLLRQGLVQTAKSLTIYQVIL
;
A
#
# COMPACT_ATOMS: atom_id res chain seq x y z
N MET A 1 -0.06 -5.51 22.02
CA MET A 1 -0.94 -5.33 20.84
C MET A 1 -1.28 -6.71 20.32
N ARG A 2 -2.56 -7.03 20.07
CA ARG A 2 -2.90 -8.28 19.37
C ARG A 2 -2.49 -8.06 17.91
N HIS A 3 -1.41 -8.69 17.48
CA HIS A 3 -0.99 -8.58 16.08
C HIS A 3 -1.93 -9.45 15.24
N SER A 4 -2.55 -8.85 14.23
CA SER A 4 -3.30 -9.60 13.22
C SER A 4 -2.35 -10.58 12.52
N PRO A 5 -2.73 -11.86 12.32
CA PRO A 5 -1.91 -12.80 11.55
C PRO A 5 -1.82 -12.37 10.07
N PHE A 6 -2.81 -11.62 9.59
CA PHE A 6 -2.92 -11.19 8.21
C PHE A 6 -1.83 -10.17 7.84
N THR A 7 -1.11 -10.45 6.76
CA THR A 7 0.06 -9.69 6.30
C THR A 7 -0.14 -9.31 4.85
N ALA A 8 0.07 -8.05 4.53
CA ALA A 8 -0.09 -7.50 3.19
C ALA A 8 1.24 -6.86 2.75
N VAL A 9 1.74 -7.25 1.57
CA VAL A 9 2.85 -6.57 0.92
C VAL A 9 2.29 -5.50 -0.01
N TYR A 10 2.85 -4.30 0.05
CA TYR A 10 2.56 -3.25 -0.91
C TYR A 10 3.50 -3.35 -2.09
N ASP A 11 2.93 -3.38 -3.29
CA ASP A 11 3.66 -3.21 -4.53
C ASP A 11 4.09 -1.74 -4.73
N ALA A 12 5.12 -1.49 -5.54
CA ALA A 12 5.61 -0.16 -5.84
C ALA A 12 4.53 0.71 -6.51
N CYS A 13 3.66 0.13 -7.33
CA CYS A 13 2.62 0.88 -8.04
C CYS A 13 1.60 1.54 -7.09
N VAL A 14 1.29 0.94 -5.94
CA VAL A 14 0.37 1.52 -4.94
C VAL A 14 1.05 2.51 -4.01
N LEU A 15 2.39 2.46 -3.92
CA LEU A 15 3.21 3.42 -3.19
C LEU A 15 3.63 4.63 -4.03
N TYR A 16 3.51 4.54 -5.36
CA TYR A 16 3.84 5.64 -6.27
C TYR A 16 2.98 6.90 -6.03
N PRO A 17 1.63 6.84 -6.06
CA PRO A 17 0.81 8.02 -5.81
C PRO A 17 0.82 8.40 -4.32
N ALA A 18 1.24 9.65 -4.03
CA ALA A 18 1.36 10.12 -2.66
C ALA A 18 0.06 10.01 -1.83
N PRO A 19 -1.15 10.32 -2.35
CA PRO A 19 -2.38 10.20 -1.57
C PRO A 19 -2.69 8.75 -1.15
N LEU A 20 -2.50 7.78 -2.06
CA LEU A 20 -2.72 6.37 -1.74
C LEU A 20 -1.65 5.84 -0.79
N ARG A 21 -0.37 6.14 -1.04
CA ARG A 21 0.75 5.75 -0.17
C ARG A 21 0.48 6.17 1.28
N ASP A 22 0.14 7.43 1.48
CA ASP A 22 -0.12 7.97 2.82
C ASP A 22 -1.37 7.32 3.45
N PHE A 23 -2.42 7.06 2.68
CA PHE A 23 -3.61 6.38 3.20
C PHE A 23 -3.32 4.93 3.64
N LEU A 24 -2.59 4.18 2.81
CA LEU A 24 -2.14 2.82 3.12
C LEU A 24 -1.27 2.80 4.38
N MET A 25 -0.41 3.80 4.59
CA MET A 25 0.36 3.92 5.82
C MET A 25 -0.53 4.12 7.06
N TRP A 26 -1.56 4.98 6.98
CA TRP A 26 -2.53 5.13 8.08
C TRP A 26 -3.32 3.86 8.35
N LEU A 27 -3.67 3.11 7.30
CA LEU A 27 -4.31 1.80 7.42
C LEU A 27 -3.37 0.78 8.06
N GLY A 28 -2.09 0.75 7.69
CA GLY A 28 -1.07 -0.11 8.32
C GLY A 28 -0.90 0.18 9.82
N LEU A 29 -1.06 1.44 10.24
CA LEU A 29 -1.01 1.86 11.64
C LEU A 29 -2.28 1.51 12.45
N SER A 30 -3.34 1.03 11.80
CA SER A 30 -4.59 0.64 12.49
C SER A 30 -4.47 -0.67 13.28
N GLY A 31 -3.44 -1.48 13.02
CA GLY A 31 -3.22 -2.78 13.65
C GLY A 31 -4.09 -3.91 13.09
N ARG A 32 -4.87 -3.67 12.02
CA ARG A 32 -5.75 -4.67 11.40
C ARG A 32 -5.03 -5.69 10.53
N PHE A 33 -3.85 -5.33 10.06
CA PHE A 33 -2.95 -6.17 9.29
C PHE A 33 -1.51 -5.71 9.50
N ARG A 34 -0.55 -6.52 9.06
CA ARG A 34 0.86 -6.15 9.03
C ARG A 34 1.21 -5.68 7.62
N ALA A 35 1.39 -4.38 7.44
CA ALA A 35 1.91 -3.81 6.21
C ALA A 35 3.39 -4.16 6.04
N ARG A 36 3.79 -4.54 4.83
CA ARG A 36 5.17 -4.95 4.49
C ARG A 36 5.60 -4.38 3.14
N TRP A 37 6.89 -4.15 2.97
CA TRP A 37 7.55 -3.76 1.73
C TRP A 37 9.04 -4.11 1.78
N SER A 38 9.74 -4.11 0.66
CA SER A 38 11.20 -4.31 0.62
C SER A 38 11.93 -3.04 0.19
N ALA A 39 13.26 -3.01 0.37
CA ALA A 39 14.08 -1.91 -0.12
C ALA A 39 14.00 -1.75 -1.66
N GLN A 40 13.84 -2.86 -2.39
CA GLN A 40 13.69 -2.84 -3.86
C GLN A 40 12.38 -2.17 -4.27
N ILE A 41 11.28 -2.49 -3.58
CA ILE A 41 9.97 -1.82 -3.77
C ILE A 41 10.10 -0.32 -3.50
N HIS A 42 10.82 0.06 -2.44
CA HIS A 42 11.11 1.47 -2.18
C HIS A 42 11.84 2.14 -3.34
N ASP A 43 12.95 1.56 -3.79
CA ASP A 43 13.74 2.14 -4.87
C ASP A 43 12.96 2.22 -6.18
N GLU A 44 12.09 1.26 -6.45
CA GLU A 44 11.24 1.25 -7.64
C GLU A 44 10.24 2.41 -7.68
N TRP A 45 9.40 2.57 -6.65
CA TRP A 45 8.43 3.67 -6.70
C TRP A 45 9.12 5.03 -6.66
N LYS A 46 10.26 5.16 -5.96
CA LYS A 46 11.07 6.39 -5.94
C LYS A 46 11.64 6.71 -7.33
N ARG A 47 12.25 5.72 -7.99
CA ARG A 47 12.81 5.85 -9.34
C ARG A 47 11.73 6.28 -10.33
N ASN A 48 10.58 5.60 -10.33
CA ASN A 48 9.49 5.92 -11.25
C ASN A 48 8.91 7.31 -10.98
N LEU A 49 8.81 7.74 -9.71
CA LEU A 49 8.29 9.06 -9.37
C LEU A 49 9.21 10.19 -9.86
N LEU A 50 10.52 10.02 -9.75
CA LEU A 50 11.51 10.99 -10.23
C LEU A 50 11.49 11.18 -11.75
N LEU A 51 11.04 10.18 -12.53
CA LEU A 51 10.85 10.32 -13.97
C LEU A 51 9.73 11.30 -14.34
N ASN A 52 8.70 11.41 -13.49
CA ASN A 52 7.49 12.18 -13.78
C ASN A 52 7.34 13.44 -12.92
N ARG A 53 8.19 13.64 -11.91
CA ARG A 53 8.14 14.75 -10.96
C ARG A 53 9.52 15.40 -10.76
N ALA A 54 9.90 16.23 -11.72
CA ALA A 54 11.17 16.96 -11.70
C ALA A 54 11.29 17.98 -10.54
N ASP A 55 10.18 18.30 -9.87
CA ASP A 55 10.14 19.11 -8.65
C ASP A 55 10.61 18.34 -7.40
N LEU A 56 10.74 17.02 -7.49
CA LEU A 56 11.17 16.16 -6.40
C LEU A 56 12.63 15.75 -6.56
N THR A 57 13.29 15.57 -5.42
CA THR A 57 14.69 15.11 -5.33
C THR A 57 14.76 13.72 -4.70
N ARG A 58 15.83 12.99 -4.99
CA ARG A 58 16.07 11.66 -4.40
C ARG A 58 16.10 11.73 -2.88
N GLU A 59 16.72 12.78 -2.32
CA GLU A 59 16.85 13.02 -0.88
C GLU A 59 15.48 13.21 -0.19
N GLN A 60 14.55 13.93 -0.84
CA GLN A 60 13.17 14.08 -0.32
C GLN A 60 12.44 12.74 -0.28
N LEU A 61 12.62 11.90 -1.31
CA LEU A 61 11.98 10.60 -1.38
C LEU A 61 12.61 9.58 -0.42
N ASP A 62 13.93 9.61 -0.24
CA ASP A 62 14.62 8.77 0.76
C ASP A 62 14.19 9.15 2.18
N ARG A 63 14.00 10.44 2.46
CA ARG A 63 13.40 10.88 3.72
C ARG A 63 11.98 10.34 3.89
N THR A 64 11.20 10.28 2.82
CA THR A 64 9.83 9.74 2.85
C THR A 64 9.83 8.24 3.17
N SER A 65 10.65 7.43 2.49
CA SER A 65 10.78 6.00 2.82
C SER A 65 11.28 5.78 4.24
N ALA A 66 12.25 6.56 4.72
CA ALA A 66 12.75 6.43 6.09
C ALA A 66 11.67 6.75 7.15
N LEU A 67 10.75 7.67 6.85
CA LEU A 67 9.60 7.92 7.71
C LEU A 67 8.59 6.76 7.70
N MET A 68 8.41 6.10 6.55
CA MET A 68 7.57 4.89 6.46
C MET A 68 8.16 3.76 7.31
N ASP A 69 9.45 3.46 7.14
CA ASP A 69 10.17 2.44 7.92
C ASP A 69 10.12 2.74 9.42
N LYS A 70 10.27 4.01 9.81
CA LYS A 70 10.17 4.43 11.21
C LYS A 70 8.74 4.28 11.76
N ALA A 71 7.72 4.53 10.95
CA ALA A 71 6.32 4.45 11.37
C ALA A 71 5.87 2.99 11.57
N ILE A 72 6.37 2.06 10.75
CA ILE A 72 6.09 0.63 10.86
C ILE A 72 7.45 -0.11 10.90
N PRO A 73 8.06 -0.26 12.09
CA PRO A 73 9.42 -0.80 12.22
C PRO A 73 9.61 -2.20 11.62
N ASP A 74 8.57 -3.04 11.69
CA ASP A 74 8.59 -4.38 11.08
C ASP A 74 8.16 -4.37 9.60
N GLY A 75 7.96 -3.20 8.98
CA GLY A 75 7.48 -3.08 7.60
C GLY A 75 8.50 -3.59 6.58
N LEU A 76 9.78 -3.34 6.83
CA LEU A 76 10.85 -3.67 5.89
C LEU A 76 11.18 -5.17 5.89
N VAL A 77 11.01 -5.81 4.74
CA VAL A 77 11.34 -7.21 4.49
C VAL A 77 12.76 -7.32 3.94
N THR A 78 13.56 -8.20 4.56
CA THR A 78 14.95 -8.49 4.16
C THR A 78 15.13 -9.97 3.82
N ASP A 79 16.24 -10.29 3.16
CA ASP A 79 16.65 -11.66 2.79
C ASP A 79 15.64 -12.38 1.86
N HIS A 80 14.93 -11.62 1.04
CA HIS A 80 13.99 -12.14 0.03
C HIS A 80 14.68 -12.43 -1.30
N GLU A 81 15.84 -11.81 -1.54
CA GLU A 81 16.58 -11.79 -2.80
C GLU A 81 16.95 -13.21 -3.27
N VAL A 82 17.22 -14.11 -2.33
CA VAL A 82 17.55 -15.52 -2.61
C VAL A 82 16.43 -16.29 -3.30
N LEU A 83 15.18 -15.81 -3.19
CA LEU A 83 14.01 -16.46 -3.78
C LEU A 83 13.78 -16.02 -5.24
N ILE A 84 14.25 -14.82 -5.63
CA ILE A 84 13.91 -14.17 -6.90
C ILE A 84 14.23 -15.06 -8.11
N ALA A 85 15.41 -15.70 -8.11
CA ALA A 85 15.86 -16.52 -9.23
C ALA A 85 14.98 -17.76 -9.49
N GLY A 86 14.27 -18.25 -8.46
CA GLY A 86 13.38 -19.41 -8.56
C GLY A 86 11.93 -19.08 -8.92
N LEU A 87 11.58 -17.80 -9.02
CA LEU A 87 10.22 -17.36 -9.32
C LEU A 87 10.06 -17.07 -10.81
N ALA A 88 8.88 -17.37 -11.33
CA ALA A 88 8.47 -17.06 -12.70
C ALA A 88 7.15 -16.28 -12.65
N LEU A 89 7.18 -15.06 -13.16
CA LEU A 89 6.02 -14.18 -13.34
C LEU A 89 6.00 -13.68 -14.79
N PRO A 90 4.84 -13.22 -15.30
CA PRO A 90 4.75 -12.56 -16.59
C PRO A 90 5.74 -11.41 -16.76
N ASP A 91 5.90 -10.58 -15.73
CA ASP A 91 6.94 -9.56 -15.65
C ASP A 91 8.11 -10.05 -14.76
N PRO A 92 9.33 -10.18 -15.30
CA PRO A 92 10.51 -10.54 -14.52
C PRO A 92 10.86 -9.55 -13.40
N ASP A 93 10.47 -8.27 -13.52
CA ASP A 93 10.78 -7.25 -12.53
C ASP A 93 9.89 -7.41 -11.29
N ASP A 94 8.65 -7.90 -11.43
CA ASP A 94 7.73 -8.13 -10.30
C ASP A 94 8.11 -9.29 -9.36
N ARG A 95 9.10 -10.11 -9.76
CA ARG A 95 9.54 -11.26 -8.97
C ARG A 95 10.05 -10.88 -7.58
N HIS A 96 10.61 -9.67 -7.41
CA HIS A 96 11.04 -9.24 -6.08
C HIS A 96 9.86 -8.96 -5.14
N VAL A 97 8.72 -8.51 -5.66
CA VAL A 97 7.50 -8.28 -4.87
C VAL A 97 6.98 -9.62 -4.35
N LEU A 98 6.88 -10.63 -5.22
CA LEU A 98 6.49 -11.99 -4.82
C LEU A 98 7.50 -12.63 -3.87
N ALA A 99 8.80 -12.46 -4.10
CA ALA A 99 9.83 -12.93 -3.19
C ALA A 99 9.67 -12.34 -1.78
N ALA A 100 9.43 -11.02 -1.68
CA ALA A 100 9.18 -10.36 -0.40
C ALA A 100 7.91 -10.88 0.28
N ALA A 101 6.84 -11.10 -0.49
CA ALA A 101 5.58 -11.66 0.01
C ALA A 101 5.76 -13.08 0.58
N ILE A 102 6.49 -13.96 -0.12
CA ILE A 102 6.83 -15.30 0.37
C ILE A 102 7.68 -15.21 1.64
N ARG A 103 8.73 -14.37 1.63
CA ARG A 103 9.67 -14.24 2.75
C ARG A 103 8.99 -13.81 4.05
N CYS A 104 7.98 -12.94 3.97
CA CYS A 104 7.24 -12.45 5.14
C CYS A 104 5.93 -13.21 5.42
N ASN A 105 5.67 -14.31 4.70
CA ASN A 105 4.43 -15.09 4.80
C ASN A 105 3.18 -14.19 4.65
N ALA A 106 3.21 -13.33 3.64
CA ALA A 106 2.07 -12.50 3.27
C ALA A 106 0.91 -13.36 2.79
N SER A 107 -0.30 -12.86 3.04
CA SER A 107 -1.52 -13.42 2.46
C SER A 107 -1.89 -12.69 1.17
N VAL A 108 -1.54 -11.41 1.06
CA VAL A 108 -1.93 -10.55 -0.06
C VAL A 108 -0.76 -9.68 -0.55
N ILE A 109 -0.66 -9.53 -1.87
CA ILE A 109 0.06 -8.44 -2.54
C ILE A 109 -0.98 -7.39 -2.96
N VAL A 110 -0.84 -6.16 -2.47
CA VAL A 110 -1.72 -5.04 -2.85
C VAL A 110 -1.09 -4.34 -4.05
N THR A 111 -1.75 -4.40 -5.21
CA THR A 111 -1.21 -3.93 -6.50
C THR A 111 -2.33 -3.45 -7.42
N PHE A 112 -2.04 -2.47 -8.29
CA PHE A 112 -2.91 -2.13 -9.43
C PHE A 112 -2.76 -3.11 -10.61
N ASN A 113 -1.69 -3.89 -10.61
CA ASN A 113 -1.23 -4.69 -11.75
C ASN A 113 -1.51 -6.18 -11.54
N GLU A 114 -2.73 -6.56 -11.16
CA GLU A 114 -3.09 -7.94 -10.78
C GLU A 114 -2.74 -8.98 -11.86
N ARG A 115 -2.75 -8.58 -13.14
CA ARG A 115 -2.36 -9.43 -14.28
C ARG A 115 -0.89 -9.89 -14.24
N ASP A 116 -0.01 -9.12 -13.59
CA ASP A 116 1.41 -9.42 -13.47
C ASP A 116 1.67 -10.41 -12.31
N PHE A 117 0.64 -10.68 -11.50
CA PHE A 117 0.63 -11.65 -10.41
C PHE A 117 -0.49 -12.70 -10.58
N PRO A 118 -0.43 -13.54 -11.64
CA PRO A 118 -1.50 -14.50 -11.91
C PRO A 118 -1.65 -15.53 -10.78
N GLN A 119 -2.91 -15.89 -10.46
CA GLN A 119 -3.23 -16.83 -9.37
C GLN A 119 -2.48 -18.16 -9.45
N SER A 120 -2.18 -18.65 -10.66
CA SER A 120 -1.41 -19.88 -10.88
C SER A 120 0.02 -19.78 -10.34
N ALA A 121 0.63 -18.59 -10.35
CA ALA A 121 1.96 -18.34 -9.79
C ALA A 121 1.92 -18.09 -8.27
N LEU A 122 0.83 -17.52 -7.76
CA LEU A 122 0.70 -17.16 -6.34
C LEU A 122 0.17 -18.29 -5.45
N SER A 123 -0.80 -19.06 -5.94
CA SER A 123 -1.49 -20.10 -5.16
C SER A 123 -0.59 -21.17 -4.53
N PRO A 124 0.56 -21.59 -5.11
CA PRO A 124 1.49 -22.50 -4.43
C PRO A 124 2.05 -21.95 -3.11
N PHE A 125 2.01 -20.64 -2.91
CA PHE A 125 2.49 -19.95 -1.72
C PHE A 125 1.35 -19.46 -0.80
N GLY A 126 0.08 -19.69 -1.17
CA GLY A 126 -1.08 -19.19 -0.42
C GLY A 126 -1.21 -17.66 -0.44
N ILE A 127 -0.71 -17.02 -1.50
CA ILE A 127 -0.77 -15.57 -1.71
C ILE A 127 -1.86 -15.25 -2.74
N GLU A 128 -2.50 -14.09 -2.59
CA GLU A 128 -3.40 -13.50 -3.57
C GLU A 128 -2.92 -12.10 -3.96
N ALA A 129 -3.18 -11.67 -5.19
CA ALA A 129 -3.06 -10.26 -5.58
C ALA A 129 -4.42 -9.58 -5.43
N GLN A 130 -4.44 -8.37 -4.88
CA GLN A 130 -5.66 -7.58 -4.73
C GLN A 130 -5.44 -6.14 -5.16
N HIS A 131 -6.37 -5.63 -5.97
CA HIS A 131 -6.52 -4.20 -6.20
C HIS A 131 -6.65 -3.43 -4.86
N PRO A 132 -6.02 -2.25 -4.69
CA PRO A 132 -6.07 -1.51 -3.42
C PRO A 132 -7.49 -1.13 -2.99
N ASP A 133 -8.39 -0.85 -3.94
CA ASP A 133 -9.79 -0.56 -3.62
C ASP A 133 -10.51 -1.77 -2.99
N LEU A 134 -10.31 -2.96 -3.53
CA LEU A 134 -10.86 -4.21 -2.98
C LEU A 134 -10.23 -4.53 -1.62
N PHE A 135 -8.91 -4.34 -1.48
CA PHE A 135 -8.23 -4.53 -0.21
C PHE A 135 -8.80 -3.64 0.90
N ILE A 136 -9.08 -2.37 0.60
CA ILE A 136 -9.65 -1.42 1.56
C ILE A 136 -11.13 -1.70 1.82
N GLU A 137 -11.89 -2.15 0.82
CA GLU A 137 -13.27 -2.61 0.99
C GLU A 137 -13.35 -3.81 1.95
N ASN A 138 -12.45 -4.78 1.80
CA ASN A 138 -12.34 -5.90 2.76
C ASN A 138 -12.01 -5.42 4.18
N LEU A 139 -11.21 -4.35 4.33
CA LEU A 139 -10.95 -3.73 5.63
C LEU A 139 -12.18 -3.00 6.18
N PHE A 140 -13.01 -2.41 5.31
CA PHE A 140 -14.29 -1.84 5.69
C PHE A 140 -15.23 -2.91 6.23
N ASP A 141 -15.35 -4.05 5.55
CA ASP A 141 -16.17 -5.17 6.02
C ASP A 141 -15.68 -5.73 7.36
N LEU A 142 -14.37 -5.71 7.59
CA LEU A 142 -13.76 -6.16 8.83
C LEU A 142 -13.93 -5.17 10.00
N ASP A 143 -13.62 -3.89 9.77
CA ASP A 143 -13.80 -2.82 10.75
C ASP A 143 -13.90 -1.44 10.07
N PRO A 144 -15.12 -0.94 9.85
CA PRO A 144 -15.33 0.38 9.24
C PRO A 144 -14.71 1.52 10.06
N ALA A 145 -14.74 1.42 11.39
CA ALA A 145 -14.25 2.47 12.27
C ALA A 145 -12.73 2.65 12.14
N ALA A 146 -11.98 1.56 11.92
CA ALA A 146 -10.55 1.61 11.68
C ALA A 146 -10.22 2.33 10.36
N VAL A 147 -10.96 2.05 9.28
CA VAL A 147 -10.77 2.69 7.97
C VAL A 147 -11.15 4.17 8.02
N VAL A 148 -12.29 4.51 8.62
CA VAL A 148 -12.73 5.90 8.80
C VAL A 148 -11.73 6.68 9.67
N ALA A 149 -11.23 6.08 10.75
CA ALA A 149 -10.21 6.73 11.59
C ALA A 149 -8.87 6.95 10.85
N ALA A 150 -8.46 6.02 9.99
CA ALA A 150 -7.30 6.21 9.12
C ALA A 150 -7.50 7.39 8.15
N ALA A 151 -8.69 7.46 7.53
CA ALA A 151 -9.05 8.54 6.61
C ALA A 151 -9.10 9.92 7.30
N GLN A 152 -9.73 10.01 8.48
CA GLN A 152 -9.75 11.22 9.32
C GLN A 152 -8.33 11.70 9.64
N ARG A 153 -7.46 10.79 10.07
CA ARG A 153 -6.08 11.12 10.45
C ARG A 153 -5.27 11.59 9.26
N GLN A 154 -5.44 10.94 8.11
CA GLN A 154 -4.80 11.36 6.88
C GLN A 154 -5.22 12.78 6.50
N ARG A 155 -6.53 13.01 6.39
CA ARG A 155 -7.09 14.32 6.02
C ARG A 155 -6.64 15.43 6.97
N ALA A 156 -6.62 15.16 8.28
CA ALA A 156 -6.17 16.12 9.28
C ALA A 156 -4.68 16.53 9.17
N GLN A 157 -3.83 15.72 8.53
CA GLN A 157 -2.43 16.06 8.27
C GLN A 157 -2.23 16.89 7.00
N LEU A 158 -3.19 16.88 6.08
CA LEU A 158 -3.16 17.71 4.88
C LEU A 158 -3.48 19.16 5.26
N LYS A 159 -2.44 19.97 5.48
CA LYS A 159 -2.56 21.37 5.94
C LYS A 159 -2.26 22.41 4.87
N ASN A 160 -1.65 22.02 3.75
CA ASN A 160 -1.17 22.93 2.71
C ASN A 160 -1.45 22.36 1.30
N PRO A 161 -2.64 22.61 0.73
CA PRO A 161 -3.79 23.28 1.35
C PRO A 161 -4.54 22.34 2.33
N PRO A 162 -5.31 22.90 3.28
CA PRO A 162 -6.28 22.10 4.02
C PRO A 162 -7.34 21.54 3.08
N MET A 163 -7.82 20.33 3.37
CA MET A 163 -8.77 19.62 2.52
C MET A 163 -10.06 19.33 3.30
N ASP A 164 -11.20 19.75 2.76
CA ASP A 164 -12.50 19.32 3.25
C ASP A 164 -12.77 17.85 2.91
N ALA A 165 -13.83 17.28 3.49
CA ALA A 165 -14.15 15.87 3.31
C ALA A 165 -14.49 15.51 1.85
N ASP A 166 -15.20 16.40 1.14
CA ASP A 166 -15.58 16.18 -0.26
C ASP A 166 -14.35 16.07 -1.18
N HIS A 167 -13.46 17.06 -1.09
CA HIS A 167 -12.23 17.06 -1.87
C HIS A 167 -11.32 15.88 -1.51
N TYR A 168 -11.29 15.48 -0.24
CA TYR A 168 -10.53 14.31 0.19
C TYR A 168 -11.05 13.01 -0.43
N ILE A 169 -12.36 12.80 -0.40
CA ILE A 169 -13.00 11.63 -1.03
C ILE A 169 -12.77 11.65 -2.55
N ASP A 170 -12.87 12.81 -3.20
CA ASP A 170 -12.59 12.94 -4.64
C ASP A 170 -11.12 12.63 -4.98
N VAL A 171 -10.17 13.02 -4.13
CA VAL A 171 -8.76 12.64 -4.31
C VAL A 171 -8.57 11.13 -4.26
N LEU A 172 -9.21 10.42 -3.31
CA LEU A 172 -9.16 8.97 -3.23
C LEU A 172 -9.82 8.30 -4.43
N LEU A 173 -10.97 8.82 -4.88
CA LEU A 173 -11.65 8.37 -6.09
C LEU A 173 -10.73 8.46 -7.31
N ARG A 174 -10.02 9.58 -7.47
CA ARG A 174 -9.03 9.78 -8.55
C ARG A 174 -7.81 8.86 -8.44
N GLN A 175 -7.54 8.27 -7.27
CA GLN A 175 -6.53 7.20 -7.13
C GLN A 175 -7.07 5.82 -7.55
N GLY A 176 -8.30 5.73 -8.08
CA GLY A 176 -8.93 4.47 -8.45
C GLY A 176 -9.62 3.76 -7.29
N LEU A 177 -9.82 4.42 -6.15
CA LEU A 177 -10.48 3.85 -4.98
C LEU A 177 -12.00 4.11 -5.01
N VAL A 178 -12.69 3.57 -6.01
CA VAL A 178 -14.11 3.85 -6.30
C VAL A 178 -15.05 3.37 -5.17
N GLN A 179 -14.92 2.12 -4.74
CA GLN A 179 -15.77 1.55 -3.67
C GLN A 179 -15.44 2.14 -2.32
N THR A 180 -14.15 2.35 -2.05
CA THR A 180 -13.66 3.01 -0.84
C THR A 180 -14.23 4.43 -0.73
N ALA A 181 -14.16 5.23 -1.80
CA ALA A 181 -14.69 6.59 -1.83
C ALA A 181 -16.19 6.60 -1.56
N LYS A 182 -16.94 5.72 -2.23
CA LYS A 182 -18.39 5.54 -2.01
C LYS A 182 -18.71 5.17 -0.56
N SER A 183 -17.94 4.26 0.04
CA SER A 183 -18.12 3.83 1.43
C SER A 183 -17.82 4.95 2.42
N LEU A 184 -16.78 5.75 2.15
CA LEU A 184 -16.41 6.92 2.95
C LEU A 184 -17.44 8.06 2.88
N THR A 185 -18.15 8.22 1.77
CA THR A 185 -19.25 9.22 1.66
C THR A 185 -20.31 9.05 2.74
N ILE A 186 -20.58 7.81 3.18
CA ILE A 186 -21.54 7.52 4.26
C ILE A 186 -21.11 8.19 5.59
N TYR A 187 -19.79 8.38 5.77
CA TYR A 187 -19.17 8.94 6.97
C TYR A 187 -18.68 10.39 6.76
N GLN A 188 -19.02 11.03 5.64
CA GLN A 188 -18.50 12.35 5.25
C GLN A 188 -18.58 13.42 6.35
N VAL A 189 -19.67 13.44 7.12
CA VAL A 189 -19.89 14.43 8.19
C VAL A 189 -18.86 14.33 9.31
N ILE A 190 -18.31 13.14 9.54
CA ILE A 190 -17.32 12.89 10.59
C ILE A 190 -15.91 12.75 10.04
N LEU A 191 -15.72 12.69 8.71
CA LEU A 191 -14.39 12.62 8.11
C LEU A 191 -13.60 13.89 8.35
#